data_AF-A0A2A5A1L1-F1
#
_entry.id   AF-A0A2A5A1L1-F1
#
_cell.length_a   1.000
_cell.length_b   1.000
_cell.length_c   1.000
_cell.angle_alpha   90.00
_cell.angle_beta   90.00
_cell.angle_gamma   90.00
#
_symmetry.space_group_name_H-M   'P 1'
#
loop_
_entity.id
_entity.type
_entity.pdbx_description
1 polymer ?
#
loop_
_entity_poly.entity_id
_entity_poly.type
_entity_poly.pdbx_seq_one_letter_code
_entity_poly.pdbx_strand_id
1 'polypeptide(L)'
;MAISDRPGGLTALAVLNGFFALASGAGALQRFIDESRVGDHLAGELIPGRWIRRRIEALVESGIEQVDLQLLGAIGIVAALALALSVWGLLARKKWAGRWCSTVGAISLGTVSVLAMIWLPHSMIRGSGISIVRQLFYPLFMLFLVQVIFRKDLVR
;
A
#
# COMPACT_ATOMS: atom_id res chain seq x y z
N MET A 1 35.72 -2.59 -7.08
CA MET A 1 34.72 -2.58 -8.18
C MET A 1 33.52 -1.76 -7.72
N ALA A 2 33.22 -0.64 -8.37
CA ALA A 2 32.20 0.30 -7.91
C ALA A 2 30.80 -0.25 -8.20
N ILE A 3 29.94 -0.27 -7.19
CA ILE A 3 28.52 -0.66 -7.28
C ILE A 3 27.72 0.35 -8.15
N SER A 4 28.33 1.48 -8.52
CA SER A 4 27.78 2.53 -9.38
C SER A 4 27.45 2.08 -10.81
N ASP A 5 27.87 0.90 -11.25
CA ASP A 5 27.64 0.38 -12.62
C ASP A 5 26.44 -0.57 -12.74
N ARG A 6 25.50 -0.58 -11.78
CA ARG A 6 24.28 -1.41 -11.86
C ARG A 6 23.02 -0.58 -12.15
N PRO A 7 22.85 -0.02 -13.38
CA PRO A 7 21.63 0.68 -13.76
C PRO A 7 20.39 -0.22 -13.65
N GLY A 8 20.55 -1.54 -13.82
CA GLY A 8 19.46 -2.52 -13.70
C GLY A 8 18.87 -2.68 -12.29
N GLY A 9 19.65 -2.42 -11.24
CA GLY A 9 19.15 -2.59 -9.86
C GLY A 9 18.18 -1.50 -9.44
N LEU A 10 18.51 -0.24 -9.77
CA LEU A 10 17.67 0.91 -9.47
C LEU A 10 16.41 0.96 -10.33
N THR A 11 16.50 0.53 -11.61
CA THR A 11 15.32 0.41 -12.47
C THR A 11 14.39 -0.71 -12.01
N ALA A 12 14.93 -1.87 -11.59
CA ALA A 12 14.11 -2.94 -11.00
C ALA A 12 13.39 -2.46 -9.73
N LEU A 13 14.07 -1.73 -8.85
CA LEU A 13 13.44 -1.12 -7.67
C LEU A 13 12.35 -0.11 -8.06
N ALA A 14 12.58 0.70 -9.10
CA ALA A 14 11.59 1.65 -9.59
C ALA A 14 10.34 0.94 -10.16
N VAL A 15 10.53 -0.15 -10.92
CA VAL A 15 9.42 -0.96 -11.45
C VAL A 15 8.61 -1.57 -10.31
N LEU A 16 9.28 -2.15 -9.31
CA LEU A 16 8.61 -2.69 -8.12
C LEU A 16 7.85 -1.59 -7.37
N ASN A 17 8.48 -0.43 -7.13
CA ASN A 17 7.83 0.70 -6.48
C ASN A 17 6.59 1.16 -7.24
N GLY A 18 6.65 1.20 -8.58
CA GLY A 18 5.51 1.53 -9.43
C GLY A 18 4.37 0.52 -9.32
N PHE A 19 4.69 -0.77 -9.36
CA PHE A 19 3.70 -1.83 -9.19
C PHE A 19 2.97 -1.71 -7.84
N PHE A 20 3.73 -1.53 -6.75
CA PHE A 20 3.15 -1.39 -5.42
C PHE A 20 2.45 -0.05 -5.20
N ALA A 21 2.87 1.02 -5.89
CA ALA A 21 2.14 2.29 -5.90
C ALA A 21 0.73 2.10 -6.48
N LEU A 22 0.62 1.40 -7.62
CA LEU A 22 -0.67 1.11 -8.24
C LEU A 22 -1.53 0.18 -7.37
N ALA A 23 -0.94 -0.89 -6.84
CA ALA A 23 -1.65 -1.83 -5.98
C ALA A 23 -2.17 -1.15 -4.69
N SER A 24 -1.34 -0.31 -4.06
CA SER A 24 -1.73 0.47 -2.88
C SER A 24 -2.80 1.50 -3.22
N GLY A 25 -2.66 2.21 -4.33
CA GLY A 25 -3.63 3.21 -4.80
C GLY A 25 -4.99 2.60 -5.11
N ALA A 26 -5.02 1.47 -5.81
CA ALA A 26 -6.26 0.74 -6.10
C ALA A 26 -6.94 0.24 -4.81
N GLY A 27 -6.16 -0.33 -3.89
CA GLY A 27 -6.68 -0.75 -2.58
C GLY A 27 -7.18 0.42 -1.73
N ALA A 28 -6.52 1.57 -1.79
CA ALA A 28 -6.95 2.78 -1.10
C ALA A 28 -8.27 3.33 -1.66
N LEU A 29 -8.40 3.45 -2.99
CA LEU A 29 -9.67 3.84 -3.62
C LEU A 29 -10.80 2.90 -3.24
N GLN A 30 -10.53 1.58 -3.24
CA GLN A 30 -11.53 0.59 -2.88
C GLN A 30 -12.03 0.77 -1.44
N ARG A 31 -11.18 1.23 -0.51
CA ARG A 31 -11.58 1.51 0.88
C ARG A 31 -12.47 2.74 1.00
N PHE A 32 -12.24 3.79 0.21
CA PHE A 32 -13.16 4.93 0.15
C PHE A 32 -14.52 4.55 -0.47
N ILE A 33 -14.52 3.68 -1.48
CA ILE A 33 -15.77 3.15 -2.05
C ILE A 33 -16.51 2.27 -1.01
N ASP A 34 -15.78 1.45 -0.27
CA ASP A 34 -16.38 0.61 0.77
C ASP A 34 -16.92 1.48 1.92
N GLU A 35 -16.22 2.56 2.28
CA GLU A 35 -16.66 3.53 3.29
C GLU A 35 -17.98 4.21 2.91
N SER A 36 -18.08 4.76 1.70
CA SER A 36 -19.33 5.39 1.25
C SER A 36 -20.50 4.41 1.31
N ARG A 37 -20.26 3.15 0.89
CA ARG A 37 -21.27 2.08 0.91
C ARG A 37 -21.65 1.62 2.31
N VAL A 38 -20.71 1.63 3.26
CA VAL A 38 -21.03 1.39 4.68
C VAL A 38 -21.93 2.50 5.20
N GLY A 39 -21.70 3.76 4.80
CA GLY A 39 -22.60 4.87 5.09
C GLY A 39 -23.99 4.70 4.52
N ASP A 40 -24.10 4.39 3.23
CA ASP A 40 -25.38 4.13 2.57
C ASP A 40 -26.14 2.98 3.28
N HIS A 41 -25.43 1.92 3.69
CA HIS A 41 -26.03 0.80 4.44
C HIS A 41 -26.61 1.23 5.78
N LEU A 42 -25.87 2.02 6.55
CA LEU A 42 -26.27 2.50 7.87
C LEU A 42 -27.41 3.53 7.78
N ALA A 43 -27.49 4.27 6.67
CA ALA A 43 -28.60 5.17 6.36
C ALA A 43 -29.88 4.43 5.90
N GLY A 44 -29.82 3.10 5.72
CA GLY A 44 -30.94 2.27 5.31
C GLY A 44 -31.14 2.21 3.79
N GLU A 45 -30.15 2.63 3.00
CA GLU A 45 -30.24 2.58 1.54
C GLU A 45 -30.02 1.15 0.99
N LEU A 46 -30.64 0.88 -0.16
CA LEU A 46 -30.54 -0.40 -0.83
C LEU A 46 -29.22 -0.51 -1.59
N ILE A 47 -28.30 -1.32 -1.07
CA ILE A 47 -27.05 -1.64 -1.78
C ILE A 47 -27.35 -2.62 -2.93
N PRO A 48 -27.09 -2.24 -4.20
CA PRO A 48 -27.29 -3.14 -5.32
C PRO A 48 -26.22 -4.24 -5.36
N GLY A 49 -26.67 -5.49 -5.55
CA GLY A 49 -25.81 -6.64 -5.78
C GLY A 49 -25.51 -7.47 -4.53
N ARG A 50 -25.83 -8.77 -4.60
CA ARG A 50 -25.70 -9.73 -3.47
C ARG A 50 -24.26 -9.86 -2.95
N TRP A 51 -23.26 -9.77 -3.82
CA TRP A 51 -21.85 -9.89 -3.43
C TRP A 51 -21.36 -8.64 -2.69
N ILE A 52 -21.71 -7.45 -3.18
CA ILE A 52 -21.36 -6.18 -2.54
C ILE A 52 -22.04 -6.08 -1.17
N ARG A 53 -23.33 -6.41 -1.11
CA ARG A 53 -24.08 -6.41 0.14
C ARG A 53 -23.45 -7.30 1.20
N ARG A 54 -23.13 -8.57 0.88
CA ARG A 54 -22.42 -9.48 1.80
C ARG A 54 -21.07 -8.93 2.26
N ARG A 55 -20.37 -8.22 1.37
CA ARG A 55 -19.08 -7.60 1.67
C ARG A 55 -19.23 -6.48 2.71
N ILE A 56 -20.24 -5.62 2.55
CA ILE A 56 -20.53 -4.52 3.47
C ILE A 56 -21.08 -5.04 4.80
N GLU A 57 -21.99 -6.02 4.76
CA GLU A 57 -22.49 -6.70 5.96
C GLU A 57 -21.33 -7.28 6.78
N ALA A 58 -20.36 -7.94 6.14
CA ALA A 58 -19.18 -8.46 6.84
C ALA A 58 -18.30 -7.37 7.47
N LEU A 59 -18.20 -6.17 6.86
CA LEU A 59 -17.47 -5.03 7.44
C LEU A 59 -18.20 -4.48 8.67
N VAL A 60 -19.52 -4.30 8.57
CA VAL A 60 -20.35 -3.79 9.65
C VAL A 60 -20.42 -4.78 10.82
N GLU A 61 -20.57 -6.08 10.54
CA GLU A 61 -20.55 -7.15 11.54
C GLU A 61 -19.19 -7.24 12.27
N SER A 62 -18.09 -6.91 11.59
CA SER A 62 -16.77 -6.85 12.22
C SER A 62 -16.53 -5.61 13.08
N GLY A 63 -17.52 -4.70 13.18
CA GLY A 63 -17.42 -3.48 13.99
C GLY A 63 -16.50 -2.42 13.39
N ILE A 64 -16.21 -2.47 12.09
CA ILE A 64 -15.39 -1.47 11.41
C ILE A 64 -16.21 -0.20 11.23
N GLU A 65 -15.68 0.92 11.72
CA GLU A 65 -16.28 2.22 11.51
C GLU A 65 -15.84 2.80 10.16
N GLN A 66 -16.62 3.76 9.64
CA GLN A 66 -16.25 4.52 8.44
C GLN A 66 -14.87 5.17 8.58
N VAL A 67 -14.57 5.67 9.78
CA VAL A 67 -13.30 6.34 10.10
C VAL A 67 -12.10 5.40 9.90
N ASP A 68 -12.24 4.11 10.24
CA ASP A 68 -11.17 3.12 10.07
C ASP A 68 -10.86 2.89 8.59
N LEU A 69 -11.90 2.83 7.74
CA LEU A 69 -11.77 2.69 6.29
C LEU A 69 -11.17 3.95 5.67
N GLN A 70 -11.56 5.15 6.12
CA GLN A 70 -10.94 6.41 5.71
C GLN A 70 -9.46 6.45 6.07
N LEU A 71 -9.08 6.02 7.29
CA LEU A 71 -7.69 5.99 7.73
C LEU A 71 -6.86 5.02 6.90
N LEU A 72 -7.35 3.79 6.69
CA LEU A 72 -6.70 2.79 5.84
C LEU A 72 -6.59 3.26 4.38
N GLY A 73 -7.60 3.99 3.89
CA GLY A 73 -7.59 4.64 2.58
C GLY A 73 -6.52 5.73 2.50
N ALA A 74 -6.51 6.66 3.45
CA ALA A 74 -5.57 7.78 3.50
C ALA A 74 -4.12 7.32 3.58
N ILE A 75 -3.79 6.40 4.49
CA ILE A 75 -2.42 5.85 4.61
C ILE A 75 -2.05 5.09 3.32
N GLY A 76 -3.01 4.40 2.69
CA GLY A 76 -2.82 3.74 1.40
C GLY A 76 -2.51 4.71 0.25
N ILE A 77 -3.14 5.90 0.23
CA ILE A 77 -2.82 6.99 -0.70
C ILE A 77 -1.43 7.54 -0.43
N VAL A 78 -1.09 7.80 0.85
CA VAL A 78 0.25 8.29 1.23
C VAL A 78 1.32 7.30 0.77
N ALA A 79 1.10 6.00 0.99
CA ALA A 79 1.97 4.95 0.47
C ALA A 79 2.09 5.00 -1.05
N ALA A 80 0.97 5.09 -1.77
CA ALA A 80 0.96 5.15 -3.24
C ALA A 80 1.73 6.37 -3.79
N LEU A 81 1.50 7.55 -3.23
CA LEU A 81 2.16 8.79 -3.62
C LEU A 81 3.66 8.75 -3.30
N ALA A 82 4.04 8.30 -2.10
CA ALA A 82 5.43 8.17 -1.72
C ALA A 82 6.16 7.19 -2.65
N LEU A 83 5.53 6.07 -3.01
CA LEU A 83 6.12 5.13 -3.96
C LEU A 83 6.22 5.70 -5.38
N ALA A 84 5.19 6.40 -5.86
CA ALA A 84 5.22 7.05 -7.17
C ALA A 84 6.32 8.13 -7.25
N LEU A 85 6.45 8.96 -6.22
CA LEU A 85 7.54 9.94 -6.09
C LEU A 85 8.90 9.25 -6.00
N SER A 86 8.96 8.07 -5.38
CA SER A 86 10.18 7.27 -5.38
C SER A 86 10.54 6.75 -6.77
N VAL A 87 9.57 6.32 -7.59
CA VAL A 87 9.84 5.92 -8.97
C VAL A 87 10.48 7.07 -9.74
N TRP A 88 9.87 8.26 -9.65
CA TRP A 88 10.43 9.46 -10.24
C TRP A 88 11.85 9.75 -9.71
N GLY A 89 12.05 9.69 -8.40
CA GLY A 89 13.35 9.94 -7.77
C GLY A 89 14.43 8.96 -8.24
N LEU A 90 14.09 7.68 -8.42
CA LEU A 90 15.01 6.66 -8.89
C LEU A 90 15.33 6.82 -10.39
N LEU A 91 14.33 7.09 -11.23
CA LEU A 91 14.50 7.26 -12.67
C LEU A 91 15.23 8.56 -13.02
N ALA A 92 14.89 9.66 -12.36
CA ALA A 92 15.53 10.97 -12.52
C ALA A 92 16.89 11.08 -11.82
N ARG A 93 17.40 9.97 -11.25
CA ARG A 93 18.64 9.90 -10.45
C ARG A 93 18.69 10.91 -9.30
N LYS A 94 17.53 11.36 -8.81
CA LYS A 94 17.40 12.18 -7.59
C LYS A 94 17.44 11.27 -6.37
N LYS A 95 18.67 10.90 -6.00
CA LYS A 95 19.01 9.93 -4.95
C LYS A 95 18.33 10.18 -3.60
N TRP A 96 18.26 11.44 -3.18
CA TRP A 96 17.58 11.84 -1.95
C TRP A 96 16.07 11.53 -1.98
N ALA A 97 15.40 11.94 -3.05
CA ALA A 97 13.97 11.68 -3.24
C ALA A 97 13.70 10.17 -3.36
N GLY A 98 14.51 9.44 -4.12
CA GLY A 98 14.40 7.98 -4.23
C GLY A 98 14.48 7.27 -2.88
N ARG A 99 15.43 7.65 -2.03
CA ARG A 99 15.63 7.04 -0.70
C ARG A 99 14.51 7.35 0.28
N TRP A 100 14.20 8.63 0.46
CA TRP A 100 13.22 9.05 1.44
C TRP A 100 11.81 8.63 1.05
N CYS A 101 11.44 8.82 -0.22
CA CYS A 101 10.11 8.43 -0.69
C CYS A 101 9.94 6.89 -0.69
N SER A 102 10.98 6.11 -1.02
CA SER A 102 10.93 4.65 -0.81
C SER A 102 10.76 4.29 0.66
N THR A 103 11.51 4.92 1.57
CA THR A 103 11.45 4.60 3.01
C THR A 103 10.06 4.93 3.58
N VAL A 104 9.53 6.12 3.27
CA VAL A 104 8.18 6.53 3.68
C VAL A 104 7.12 5.61 3.06
N GLY A 105 7.26 5.27 1.78
CA GLY A 105 6.37 4.33 1.10
C GLY A 105 6.38 2.94 1.73
N ALA A 106 7.54 2.41 2.08
CA ALA A 106 7.69 1.14 2.76
C ALA A 106 7.04 1.15 4.15
N ILE A 107 7.32 2.16 4.97
CA ILE A 107 6.72 2.28 6.31
C ILE A 107 5.20 2.38 6.18
N SER A 108 4.71 3.23 5.28
CA SER A 108 3.26 3.43 5.08
C SER A 108 2.57 2.14 4.61
N LEU A 109 3.17 1.40 3.66
CA LEU A 109 2.67 0.09 3.25
C LEU A 109 2.66 -0.90 4.41
N GLY A 110 3.73 -0.95 5.21
CA GLY A 110 3.81 -1.80 6.40
C GLY A 110 2.69 -1.49 7.38
N THR A 111 2.48 -0.21 7.69
CA THR A 111 1.41 0.25 8.58
C THR A 111 0.03 -0.13 8.04
N VAL A 112 -0.27 0.15 6.77
CA VAL A 112 -1.53 -0.26 6.13
C VAL A 112 -1.73 -1.77 6.21
N SER A 113 -0.68 -2.56 6.02
CA SER A 113 -0.78 -4.02 6.05
C SER A 113 -1.10 -4.54 7.45
N VAL A 114 -0.46 -3.97 8.47
CA VAL A 114 -0.71 -4.33 9.87
C VAL A 114 -2.11 -3.89 10.30
N LEU A 115 -2.51 -2.65 10.01
CA LEU A 115 -3.84 -2.16 10.35
C LEU A 115 -4.94 -2.95 9.62
N ALA A 116 -4.72 -3.27 8.35
CA ALA A 116 -5.64 -4.11 7.59
C ALA A 116 -5.79 -5.51 8.19
N MET A 117 -4.73 -6.10 8.74
CA MET A 117 -4.82 -7.39 9.44
C MET A 117 -5.64 -7.31 10.74
N ILE A 118 -5.54 -6.19 11.46
CA ILE A 118 -6.19 -6.02 12.76
C ILE A 118 -7.67 -5.66 12.58
N TRP A 119 -7.98 -4.80 11.62
CA TRP A 119 -9.32 -4.24 11.46
C TRP A 119 -10.20 -5.02 10.49
N LEU A 120 -9.69 -5.50 9.34
CA LEU A 120 -10.55 -6.12 8.32
C LEU A 120 -11.03 -7.52 8.73
N PRO A 121 -12.24 -7.93 8.33
CA PRO A 121 -12.75 -9.25 8.63
C PRO A 121 -11.90 -10.36 7.98
N HIS A 122 -11.75 -11.47 8.70
CA HIS A 122 -10.94 -12.60 8.25
C HIS A 122 -11.37 -13.19 6.90
N SER A 123 -12.63 -13.02 6.49
CA SER A 123 -13.14 -13.45 5.17
C SER A 123 -12.49 -12.66 4.02
N MET A 124 -12.20 -11.37 4.21
CA MET A 124 -11.48 -10.53 3.26
C MET A 124 -9.97 -10.81 3.26
N ILE A 125 -9.44 -11.12 4.44
CA ILE A 125 -8.03 -11.45 4.67
C ILE A 125 -7.70 -12.84 4.08
N ARG A 126 -8.57 -13.85 4.26
CA ARG A 126 -8.36 -15.25 3.83
C ARG A 126 -8.38 -15.43 2.31
N GLY A 127 -9.18 -14.65 1.57
CA GLY A 127 -9.09 -14.61 0.10
C GLY A 127 -7.76 -14.05 -0.43
N SER A 128 -6.92 -13.52 0.47
CA SER A 128 -5.71 -12.73 0.21
C SER A 128 -4.50 -13.25 1.00
N GLY A 129 -4.47 -14.50 1.48
CA GLY A 129 -3.36 -15.02 2.31
C GLY A 129 -1.96 -14.81 1.69
N ILE A 130 -1.83 -15.06 0.38
CA ILE A 130 -0.60 -14.77 -0.40
C ILE A 130 -0.35 -13.27 -0.51
N SER A 131 -1.41 -12.48 -0.64
CA SER A 131 -1.33 -11.03 -0.80
C SER A 131 -0.92 -10.33 0.50
N ILE A 132 -1.20 -10.90 1.67
CA ILE A 132 -0.78 -10.37 2.98
C ILE A 132 0.72 -10.62 3.23
N VAL A 133 1.21 -11.83 2.96
CA VAL A 133 2.65 -12.12 3.03
C VAL A 133 3.42 -11.25 2.05
N ARG A 134 2.89 -11.05 0.84
CA ARG A 134 3.45 -10.10 -0.15
C ARG A 134 3.42 -8.65 0.34
N GLN A 135 2.35 -8.23 1.01
CA GLN A 135 2.15 -6.89 1.53
C GLN A 135 3.09 -6.56 2.71
N LEU A 136 3.49 -7.54 3.53
CA LEU A 136 4.48 -7.37 4.61
C LEU A 136 5.92 -7.61 4.15
N PHE A 137 6.14 -8.55 3.24
CA PHE A 137 7.47 -8.85 2.72
C PHE A 137 8.04 -7.66 1.95
N TYR A 138 7.23 -7.03 1.10
CA TYR A 138 7.71 -5.96 0.22
C TYR A 138 8.22 -4.71 0.96
N PRO A 139 7.53 -4.16 1.98
CA PRO A 139 8.06 -3.11 2.85
C PRO A 139 9.42 -3.44 3.46
N LEU A 140 9.56 -4.63 4.03
CA LEU A 140 10.80 -5.07 4.68
C LEU A 140 11.92 -5.22 3.64
N PHE A 141 11.60 -5.82 2.49
CA PHE A 141 12.51 -5.97 1.38
C PHE A 141 12.95 -4.61 0.82
N MET A 142 12.03 -3.66 0.68
CA MET A 142 12.34 -2.31 0.22
C MET A 142 13.26 -1.58 1.19
N LEU A 143 12.98 -1.64 2.49
CA LEU A 143 13.86 -1.06 3.51
C LEU A 143 15.26 -1.66 3.44
N PHE A 144 15.35 -2.99 3.30
CA PHE A 144 16.63 -3.66 3.13
C PHE A 144 17.36 -3.23 1.86
N LEU A 145 16.67 -3.19 0.71
CA LEU A 145 17.25 -2.73 -0.56
C LEU A 145 17.76 -1.30 -0.46
N VAL A 146 16.97 -0.39 0.12
CA VAL A 146 17.30 1.05 0.16
C VAL A 146 18.35 1.38 1.22
N GLN A 147 18.29 0.73 2.39
CA GLN A 147 19.18 1.03 3.52
C GLN A 147 20.45 0.19 3.55
N VAL A 148 20.46 -0.98 2.92
CA VAL A 148 21.62 -1.88 2.90
C VAL A 148 22.26 -1.96 1.51
N ILE A 149 21.49 -2.35 0.49
CA ILE A 149 22.05 -2.63 -0.85
C ILE A 149 22.39 -1.35 -1.61
N PHE A 150 21.41 -0.48 -1.84
CA PHE A 150 21.54 0.76 -2.60
C PHE A 150 21.96 1.96 -1.74
N ARG A 151 22.35 1.74 -0.48
CA ARG A 151 22.75 2.81 0.45
C ARG A 151 23.82 3.71 -0.18
N LYS A 152 24.84 3.13 -0.78
CA LYS A 152 25.95 3.90 -1.39
C LYS A 152 25.52 4.65 -2.66
N ASP A 153 24.56 4.10 -3.39
CA ASP A 153 24.04 4.69 -4.62
C ASP A 153 23.09 5.85 -4.35
N LEU A 154 22.45 5.86 -3.17
CA LEU A 154 21.42 6.82 -2.77
C LEU A 154 21.89 7.91 -1.75
N VAL A 155 23.14 7.85 -1.26
CA VAL A 155 23.68 8.74 -0.22
C VAL A 155 24.55 9.90 -0.75
N ARG A 156 25.05 9.81 -1.99
CA ARG A 156 25.91 10.86 -2.60
C ARG A 156 25.14 11.80 -3.51
#